data_AF-A0A382R9U8-F1
#
_entry.id   AF-A0A382R9U8-F1
#
_cell.length_a   1.000
_cell.length_b   1.000
_cell.length_c   1.000
_cell.angle_alpha   90.00
_cell.angle_beta   90.00
_cell.angle_gamma   90.00
#
_symmetry.space_group_name_H-M   'P 1'
#
loop_
_entity.id
_entity.type
_entity.pdbx_description
1 polymer ?
#
loop_
_entity_poly.entity_id
_entity_poly.type
_entity_poly.pdbx_seq_one_letter_code
_entity_poly.pdbx_strand_id
1 'polypeptide(L)'
;MYRERLWTMRQYAGYGSATETNQRFRYLLGQGQTALSVAFDLPTQLGLDSTDPTARPEVGRVGVAIDTAEDMVELFNGLPLDQLSVNFTINATAPIILAFYLIAAERQGSDRSQLAGTLQNDILKEFLARKTFIYP
;
A
#
# COMPACT_ATOMS: atom_id res chain seq x y z
N MET A 1 1.93 -29.75 1.20
CA MET A 1 1.70 -28.29 1.31
C MET A 1 0.73 -28.00 2.44
N TYR A 2 -0.52 -27.60 2.21
CA TYR A 2 -1.42 -26.98 3.21
C TYR A 2 -1.79 -27.78 4.49
N ARG A 3 -1.13 -28.91 4.77
CA ARG A 3 -1.21 -29.68 6.02
C ARG A 3 -0.45 -29.02 7.18
N GLU A 4 0.57 -28.22 6.90
CA GLU A 4 1.38 -27.51 7.93
C GLU A 4 1.15 -25.99 7.92
N ARG A 5 1.03 -25.39 6.72
CA ARG A 5 0.82 -23.95 6.55
C ARG A 5 -0.18 -23.69 5.44
N LEU A 6 -1.26 -23.00 5.77
CA LEU A 6 -2.26 -22.55 4.81
C LEU A 6 -1.70 -21.44 3.92
N TRP A 7 -2.40 -21.16 2.81
CA TRP A 7 -2.13 -19.96 2.04
C TRP A 7 -2.39 -18.71 2.90
N THR A 8 -1.72 -17.61 2.55
CA THR A 8 -1.97 -16.33 3.19
C THR A 8 -3.34 -15.81 2.76
N MET A 9 -4.22 -15.56 3.72
CA MET A 9 -5.47 -14.84 3.46
C MET A 9 -5.14 -13.36 3.42
N ARG A 10 -5.21 -12.75 2.23
CA ARG A 10 -4.76 -11.40 1.97
C ARG A 10 -5.78 -10.66 1.12
N GLN A 11 -6.68 -9.90 1.76
CA GLN A 11 -7.65 -9.10 1.02
C GLN A 11 -6.99 -7.81 0.52
N TYR A 12 -7.33 -7.47 -0.72
CA TYR A 12 -6.97 -6.20 -1.34
C TYR A 12 -7.90 -5.11 -0.83
N ALA A 13 -7.35 -4.08 -0.16
CA ALA A 13 -8.13 -3.02 0.45
C ALA A 13 -7.40 -1.67 0.44
N GLY A 14 -8.20 -0.62 0.30
CA GLY A 14 -7.80 0.79 0.34
C GLY A 14 -8.93 1.63 -0.21
N TYR A 15 -9.27 2.70 0.50
CA TYR A 15 -10.23 3.73 0.08
C TYR A 15 -10.09 4.96 0.98
N GLY A 16 -10.42 6.13 0.46
CA GLY A 16 -10.43 7.38 1.21
C GLY A 16 -9.05 7.72 1.78
N SER A 17 -9.05 8.16 3.03
CA SER A 17 -7.86 8.55 3.77
C SER A 17 -7.05 7.38 4.33
N ALA A 18 -5.81 7.67 4.73
CA ALA A 18 -4.94 6.74 5.43
C ALA A 18 -5.59 6.20 6.73
N THR A 19 -6.21 7.07 7.55
CA THR A 19 -6.97 6.65 8.74
C THR A 19 -8.11 5.69 8.43
N GLU A 20 -8.93 5.97 7.41
CA GLU A 20 -10.06 5.10 7.05
C GLU A 20 -9.58 3.72 6.57
N THR A 21 -8.52 3.69 5.76
CA THR A 21 -7.93 2.44 5.30
C THR A 21 -7.25 1.68 6.45
N ASN A 22 -6.61 2.36 7.41
CA ASN A 22 -6.06 1.73 8.62
C ASN A 22 -7.16 1.04 9.44
N GLN A 23 -8.30 1.72 9.65
CA GLN A 23 -9.46 1.12 10.32
C GLN A 23 -9.94 -0.13 9.60
N ARG A 24 -9.97 -0.10 8.26
CA ARG A 24 -10.31 -1.27 7.44
C ARG A 24 -9.31 -2.41 7.62
N PHE A 25 -8.00 -2.13 7.65
CA PHE A 25 -6.99 -3.17 7.91
C PHE A 25 -7.16 -3.80 9.27
N ARG A 26 -7.36 -3.01 10.32
CA ARG A 26 -7.63 -3.52 11.68
C ARG A 26 -8.86 -4.41 11.72
N TYR A 27 -9.94 -3.98 11.07
CA TYR A 27 -11.15 -4.79 10.95
C TYR A 27 -10.86 -6.13 10.27
N LEU A 28 -10.20 -6.10 9.10
CA LEU A 28 -9.90 -7.32 8.33
C LEU A 28 -8.99 -8.29 9.09
N LEU A 29 -7.96 -7.79 9.76
CA LEU A 29 -7.10 -8.58 10.64
C LEU A 29 -7.92 -9.21 11.78
N GLY A 30 -8.84 -8.45 12.38
CA GLY A 30 -9.79 -8.97 13.37
C GLY A 30 -10.79 -10.01 12.83
N GLN A 31 -10.99 -10.07 11.51
CA GLN A 31 -11.80 -11.10 10.83
C GLN A 31 -10.96 -12.30 10.33
N GLY A 32 -9.68 -12.39 10.69
CA GLY A 32 -8.83 -13.54 10.37
C GLY A 32 -7.98 -13.40 9.10
N GLN A 33 -7.91 -12.19 8.50
CA GLN A 33 -6.88 -11.88 7.51
C GLN A 33 -5.49 -12.02 8.14
N THR A 34 -4.54 -12.62 7.43
CA THR A 34 -3.20 -12.92 7.97
C THR A 34 -2.08 -12.07 7.37
N ALA A 35 -2.39 -11.21 6.39
CA ALA A 35 -1.45 -10.28 5.78
C ALA A 35 -2.18 -9.16 5.04
N LEU A 36 -1.54 -8.02 4.79
CA LEU A 36 -2.19 -6.84 4.20
C LEU A 36 -1.91 -6.71 2.69
N SER A 37 -2.87 -6.20 1.92
CA SER A 37 -2.62 -5.77 0.53
C SER A 37 -3.24 -4.40 0.31
N VAL A 38 -2.39 -3.41 0.07
CA VAL A 38 -2.78 -2.01 -0.06
C VAL A 38 -3.17 -1.69 -1.49
N ALA A 39 -4.36 -1.12 -1.65
CA ALA A 39 -4.86 -0.53 -2.88
C ALA A 39 -4.68 0.99 -2.84
N PHE A 40 -3.97 1.55 -3.81
CA PHE A 40 -3.76 3.00 -3.92
C PHE A 40 -4.75 3.62 -4.90
N ASP A 41 -5.08 4.89 -4.69
CA ASP A 41 -5.91 5.64 -5.63
C ASP A 41 -5.18 5.90 -6.96
N LEU A 42 -5.88 6.49 -7.94
CA LEU A 42 -5.27 6.78 -9.25
C LEU A 42 -4.18 7.86 -9.17
N PRO A 43 -4.36 8.99 -8.45
CA PRO A 43 -3.32 9.99 -8.27
C PRO A 43 -2.00 9.43 -7.75
N THR A 44 -2.04 8.64 -6.66
CA THR A 44 -0.86 7.99 -6.08
C THR A 44 -0.19 7.04 -7.08
N GLN A 45 -0.98 6.30 -7.87
CA GLN A 45 -0.46 5.41 -8.92
C GLN A 45 0.22 6.18 -10.07
N LEU A 46 -0.25 7.39 -10.37
CA LEU A 46 0.24 8.25 -11.45
C LEU A 46 1.26 9.30 -11.00
N GLY A 47 1.64 9.30 -9.71
CA GLY A 47 2.64 10.24 -9.17
C GLY A 47 2.14 11.67 -9.08
N LEU A 48 0.84 11.85 -8.86
CA LEU A 48 0.21 13.14 -8.63
C LEU A 48 -0.16 13.26 -7.15
N ASP A 49 0.18 14.40 -6.54
CA ASP A 49 -0.31 14.74 -5.21
C ASP A 49 -1.82 15.00 -5.25
N SER A 50 -2.51 14.77 -4.13
CA SER A 50 -3.95 15.04 -4.00
C SER A 50 -4.35 16.49 -4.23
N THR A 51 -3.39 17.42 -4.15
CA THR A 51 -3.61 18.85 -4.44
C THR A 51 -3.55 19.20 -5.92
N ASP A 52 -3.08 18.29 -6.78
CA ASP A 52 -3.03 18.51 -8.23
C ASP A 52 -4.46 18.72 -8.77
N PRO A 53 -4.71 19.80 -9.55
CA PRO A 53 -6.04 20.10 -10.08
C PRO A 53 -6.65 18.96 -10.90
N THR A 54 -5.82 18.14 -11.58
CA THR A 54 -6.24 17.00 -12.39
C THR A 54 -6.55 15.76 -11.56
N ALA A 55 -5.97 15.64 -10.36
CA ALA A 55 -6.13 14.51 -9.45
C ALA A 55 -7.42 14.59 -8.61
N ARG A 56 -7.88 15.80 -8.26
CA ARG A 56 -9.02 16.05 -7.36
C ARG A 56 -10.23 15.10 -7.47
N PRO A 57 -10.76 14.76 -8.67
CA PRO A 57 -11.93 13.89 -8.76
C PRO A 57 -11.65 12.41 -8.41
N GLU A 58 -10.39 12.00 -8.36
CA GLU A 58 -9.97 10.60 -8.18
C GLU A 58 -9.28 10.33 -6.83
N VAL A 59 -9.00 11.38 -6.05
CA VAL A 59 -8.37 11.27 -4.71
C VAL A 59 -9.20 10.36 -3.81
N GLY A 60 -8.58 9.29 -3.30
CA GLY A 60 -9.20 8.36 -2.36
C GLY A 60 -10.35 7.51 -2.95
N ARG A 61 -10.65 7.63 -4.25
CA ARG A 61 -11.89 7.06 -4.83
C ARG A 61 -11.83 5.55 -5.03
N VAL A 62 -10.69 5.05 -5.50
CA VAL A 62 -10.49 3.64 -5.86
C VAL A 62 -9.39 2.95 -5.05
N GLY A 63 -8.88 3.65 -4.04
CA GLY A 63 -7.78 3.23 -3.19
C GLY A 63 -7.49 4.29 -2.14
N VAL A 64 -6.51 4.05 -1.28
CA VAL A 64 -6.04 5.04 -0.33
C VAL A 64 -5.21 6.12 -1.05
N ALA A 65 -5.42 7.38 -0.67
CA ALA A 65 -4.59 8.50 -1.10
C ALA A 65 -3.31 8.57 -0.25
N ILE A 66 -2.14 8.63 -0.89
CA ILE A 66 -0.83 8.77 -0.23
C ILE A 66 0.00 9.80 -1.00
N ASP A 67 0.22 10.95 -0.39
CA ASP A 67 1.04 12.02 -0.96
C ASP A 67 2.45 12.01 -0.32
N THR A 68 2.53 11.64 0.95
CA THR A 68 3.72 11.80 1.79
C THR A 68 4.07 10.54 2.61
N ALA A 69 5.25 10.56 3.23
CA ALA A 69 5.63 9.54 4.20
C ALA A 69 4.75 9.59 5.46
N GLU A 70 4.23 10.76 5.83
CA GLU A 70 3.31 10.95 6.95
C GLU A 70 2.00 10.19 6.73
N ASP A 71 1.45 10.19 5.51
CA ASP A 71 0.24 9.42 5.20
C ASP A 71 0.49 7.92 5.34
N MET A 72 1.68 7.46 4.96
CA MET A 72 2.08 6.05 5.13
C MET A 72 2.24 5.67 6.61
N VAL A 73 2.76 6.59 7.44
CA VAL A 73 2.85 6.42 8.90
C VAL A 73 1.44 6.31 9.50
N GLU A 74 0.52 7.17 9.07
CA GLU A 74 -0.88 7.12 9.50
C GLU A 74 -1.56 5.82 9.06
N LEU A 75 -1.34 5.39 7.81
CA LEU A 75 -1.89 4.17 7.23
C LEU A 75 -1.54 2.93 8.05
N PHE A 76 -0.33 2.88 8.62
CA PHE A 76 0.15 1.76 9.42
C PHE A 76 0.18 2.02 10.93
N ASN A 77 -0.37 3.14 11.40
CA ASN A 77 -0.39 3.48 12.82
C ASN A 77 -0.99 2.32 13.65
N GLY A 78 -0.26 1.87 14.67
CA GLY A 78 -0.67 0.80 15.57
C GLY A 78 -0.72 -0.61 14.95
N LEU A 79 -0.20 -0.81 13.74
CA LEU A 79 -0.03 -2.12 13.12
C LEU A 79 1.45 -2.53 13.18
N PRO A 80 1.81 -3.70 13.75
CA PRO A 80 3.21 -4.11 13.93
C PRO A 80 3.83 -4.56 12.60
N LEU A 81 4.55 -3.66 11.92
CA LEU A 81 5.09 -3.91 10.58
C LEU A 81 6.16 -5.01 10.53
N ASP A 82 6.87 -5.25 11.63
CA ASP A 82 7.84 -6.33 11.81
C ASP A 82 7.20 -7.73 11.91
N GLN A 83 5.89 -7.80 12.13
CA GLN A 83 5.12 -9.04 12.29
C GLN A 83 4.10 -9.27 11.18
N LEU A 84 3.92 -8.30 10.29
CA LEU A 84 2.95 -8.34 9.21
C LEU A 84 3.64 -8.43 7.86
N SER A 85 3.11 -9.30 6.99
CA SER A 85 3.47 -9.25 5.57
C SER A 85 2.61 -8.22 4.85
N VAL A 86 3.21 -7.22 4.19
CA VAL A 86 2.49 -6.14 3.51
C VAL A 86 2.76 -6.14 2.00
N ASN A 87 1.69 -6.19 1.20
CA ASN A 87 1.79 -6.10 -0.25
C ASN A 87 1.29 -4.76 -0.75
N PHE A 88 1.94 -4.24 -1.78
CA PHE A 88 1.63 -2.97 -2.42
C PHE A 88 1.37 -3.19 -3.90
N THR A 89 0.12 -2.95 -4.33
CA THR A 89 -0.25 -2.99 -5.75
C THR A 89 0.06 -1.64 -6.39
N ILE A 90 1.34 -1.40 -6.65
CA ILE A 90 1.87 -0.14 -7.15
C ILE A 90 3.03 -0.40 -8.13
N ASN A 91 3.18 0.44 -9.14
CA ASN A 91 4.12 0.21 -10.26
C ASN A 91 5.01 1.42 -10.53
N ALA A 92 4.56 2.41 -11.30
CA ALA A 92 5.43 3.53 -11.68
C ALA A 92 6.01 4.31 -10.48
N THR A 93 5.22 4.49 -9.42
CA THR A 93 5.64 5.13 -8.16
C THR A 93 6.13 4.13 -7.10
N ALA A 94 6.33 2.87 -7.46
CA ALA A 94 6.69 1.82 -6.51
C ALA A 94 7.95 2.12 -5.67
N PRO A 95 9.05 2.68 -6.23
CA PRO A 95 10.22 3.07 -5.42
C PRO A 95 9.89 4.12 -4.35
N ILE A 96 9.01 5.07 -4.66
CA ILE A 96 8.60 6.15 -3.75
C ILE A 96 7.75 5.58 -2.62
N ILE A 97 6.74 4.77 -2.96
CA ILE A 97 5.91 4.08 -1.97
C ILE A 97 6.73 3.16 -1.07
N LEU A 98 7.73 2.45 -1.62
CA LEU A 98 8.64 1.65 -0.82
C LEU A 98 9.45 2.52 0.16
N ALA A 99 9.95 3.67 -0.28
CA ALA A 99 10.67 4.59 0.60
C ALA A 99 9.78 5.10 1.75
N PHE A 100 8.53 5.46 1.46
CA PHE A 100 7.56 5.86 2.49
C PHE A 100 7.25 4.73 3.46
N TYR A 101 7.11 3.49 2.98
CA TYR A 101 6.89 2.32 3.83
C TYR A 101 8.09 2.05 4.76
N LEU A 102 9.32 2.19 4.25
CA LEU A 102 10.52 2.06 5.07
C LEU A 102 10.60 3.14 6.15
N ILE A 103 10.21 4.38 5.84
CA ILE A 103 10.12 5.46 6.84
C ILE A 103 9.07 5.13 7.90
N ALA A 104 7.90 4.62 7.50
CA ALA A 104 6.86 4.22 8.44
C ALA A 104 7.33 3.11 9.40
N ALA A 105 8.01 2.08 8.87
CA ALA A 105 8.62 1.01 9.67
C ALA A 105 9.71 1.54 10.61
N GLU A 106 10.60 2.41 10.12
CA GLU A 106 11.67 3.01 10.91
C GLU A 106 11.11 3.85 12.08
N ARG A 107 10.04 4.62 11.85
CA ARG A 107 9.36 5.39 12.91
C ARG A 107 8.68 4.50 13.96
N GLN A 108 8.33 3.26 13.63
CA GLN A 108 7.86 2.26 14.59
C GLN A 108 9.00 1.54 15.33
N GLY A 109 10.26 1.75 14.91
CA GLY A 109 11.42 1.06 15.45
C GLY A 109 11.67 -0.32 14.85
N SER A 110 11.03 -0.67 13.73
CA SER A 110 11.23 -1.95 13.04
C SER A 110 12.52 -1.97 12.24
N ASP A 111 13.28 -3.06 12.31
CA ASP A 111 14.45 -3.27 11.47
C ASP A 111 14.01 -3.63 10.03
N ARG A 112 14.66 -3.04 9.03
CA ARG A 112 14.33 -3.26 7.61
C ARG A 112 14.44 -4.74 7.21
N SER A 113 15.32 -5.50 7.84
CA SER A 113 15.50 -6.94 7.60
C SER A 113 14.34 -7.81 8.09
N GLN A 114 13.47 -7.28 8.97
CA GLN A 114 12.29 -7.96 9.48
C GLN A 114 11.04 -7.72 8.61
N LEU A 115 11.09 -6.74 7.71
CA LEU A 115 9.95 -6.39 6.87
C LEU A 115 9.71 -7.48 5.83
N ALA A 116 8.53 -8.10 5.91
CA ALA A 116 8.07 -9.05 4.92
C ALA A 116 7.04 -8.39 4.01
N GLY A 117 7.15 -8.58 2.70
CA GLY A 117 6.19 -7.94 1.80
C GLY A 117 6.44 -8.20 0.33
N THR A 118 5.64 -7.54 -0.49
CA THR A 118 5.81 -7.57 -1.94
C THR A 118 5.41 -6.23 -2.53
N LEU A 119 6.28 -5.69 -3.37
CA LEU A 119 6.00 -4.55 -4.21
C LEU A 119 5.66 -5.10 -5.60
N GLN A 120 4.52 -4.70 -6.20
CA GLN A 120 4.15 -5.25 -7.52
C GLN A 120 5.23 -4.95 -8.56
N ASN A 121 5.64 -3.68 -8.70
CA ASN A 121 6.81 -3.23 -9.46
C ASN A 121 6.99 -3.90 -10.85
N ASP A 122 5.88 -4.17 -11.54
CA ASP A 122 5.88 -4.74 -12.87
C ASP A 122 5.42 -3.65 -13.84
N ILE A 123 6.40 -2.93 -14.39
CA ILE A 123 6.14 -1.80 -15.28
C ILE A 123 5.79 -2.25 -16.71
N LEU A 124 6.22 -3.44 -17.13
CA LEU A 124 5.99 -3.92 -18.50
C LEU A 124 4.50 -4.16 -18.75
N LYS A 125 3.77 -4.74 -17.77
CA LYS A 125 2.32 -4.90 -17.88
C LYS A 125 1.55 -3.56 -17.92
N GLU A 126 2.15 -2.47 -17.43
CA GLU A 126 1.51 -1.15 -17.44
C GLU A 126 1.38 -0.64 -18.88
N PHE A 127 2.44 -0.79 -19.68
CA PHE A 127 2.41 -0.44 -21.10
C PHE A 127 1.43 -1.32 -21.89
N LEU A 128 1.33 -2.60 -21.55
CA LEU A 128 0.47 -3.53 -22.29
C LEU A 128 -1.01 -3.38 -21.95
N ALA A 129 -1.36 -3.39 -20.65
CA ALA A 129 -2.76 -3.55 -20.23
C ALA A 129 -3.23 -2.55 -19.17
N ARG A 130 -2.42 -2.26 -18.14
CA ARG A 130 -2.91 -1.60 -16.91
C ARG A 130 -2.86 -0.06 -16.93
N LYS A 131 -1.98 0.53 -17.74
CA LYS A 131 -1.93 1.95 -18.11
C LYS A 131 -1.67 2.95 -16.97
N THR A 132 -1.04 2.55 -15.87
CA THR A 132 -0.53 3.46 -14.82
C THR A 132 0.99 3.63 -14.87
N PHE A 133 1.54 3.82 -16.07
CA PHE A 133 2.94 4.18 -16.27
C PHE A 133 3.12 5.72 -16.27
N ILE A 134 4.31 6.19 -15.88
CA ILE A 134 4.67 7.63 -15.83
C ILE A 134 5.80 7.94 -16.80
N TYR A 135 6.85 7.11 -16.76
CA TYR A 135 8.06 7.30 -17.55
C TYR A 135 8.02 6.46 -18.84
N PRO A 136 8.83 6.81 -19.86
CA PRO A 136 9.01 6.01 -21.06
C PRO A 136 9.53 4.60 -20.80
#